data_AF-A0A820IF88-F1
#
_entry.id   AF-A0A820IF88-F1
#
_cell.length_a   1.000
_cell.length_b   1.000
_cell.length_c   1.000
_cell.angle_alpha   90.00
_cell.angle_beta   90.00
_cell.angle_gamma   90.00
#
_symmetry.space_group_name_H-M   'P 1'
#
loop_
_entity.id
_entity.type
_entity.pdbx_description
1 polymer ?
#
loop_
_entity_poly.entity_id
_entity_poly.type
_entity_poly.pdbx_seq_one_letter_code
_entity_poly.pdbx_strand_id
1 'polypeptide(L)'
;MKRSSNNYQFDPIVNKFASVLNILAGNNAYEFIRLNLPGSLPFTTILKAYNQDINLQLKESDFRFNSLKDYLELIDSNHVFVSEDSTGVVSSVSYDSKNNGFIGFSPRLVNGVPLVDQFQTNSYTELQKWFEEFDKSSLIAVNLIEPILKNLSSLMFLGNGCKTKNINIVGFSADAEPRNLKAMQLSLGFFTKTPNIDLISGNNTLLKINIESYWNFFFIRPVQPYLCMQDGIHLVTKIRNRLLSETASMSINNQEIDVNPLFYLIQNCPKIDHNLVHSDVFPHDRQNYSSCLKITSDDVLNLLKDINASATYVYLYLLKLIILTYVKADTDILARLYYGWIVTFSYRMWW
;
A
#
# COMPACT_ATOMS: atom_id res chain seq x y z
N MET A 1 -16.71 53.87 -11.24
CA MET A 1 -17.04 52.95 -12.36
C MET A 1 -17.69 51.70 -11.79
N LYS A 2 -18.98 51.47 -12.09
CA LYS A 2 -19.67 50.20 -11.79
C LYS A 2 -19.04 49.13 -12.67
N ARG A 3 -18.35 48.14 -12.09
CA ARG A 3 -17.91 46.95 -12.83
C ARG A 3 -19.17 46.25 -13.34
N SER A 4 -19.32 46.12 -14.66
CA SER A 4 -20.32 45.20 -15.22
C SER A 4 -20.03 43.81 -14.64
N SER A 5 -21.05 43.10 -14.18
CA SER A 5 -20.92 41.70 -13.83
C SER A 5 -20.71 40.93 -15.13
N ASN A 6 -19.46 40.88 -15.61
CA ASN A 6 -19.10 40.03 -16.73
C ASN A 6 -19.25 38.59 -16.24
N ASN A 7 -20.39 37.98 -16.57
CA ASN A 7 -20.61 36.56 -16.40
C ASN A 7 -19.80 35.86 -17.50
N TYR A 8 -18.52 35.60 -17.23
CA TYR A 8 -17.67 34.83 -18.13
C TYR A 8 -18.17 33.38 -18.17
N GLN A 9 -18.54 32.92 -19.36
CA GLN A 9 -18.70 31.49 -19.63
C GLN A 9 -17.34 30.94 -20.03
N PHE A 10 -16.89 29.91 -19.32
CA PHE A 10 -15.61 29.27 -19.55
C PHE A 10 -15.81 27.98 -20.35
N ASP A 11 -14.95 27.79 -21.35
CA ASP A 11 -14.88 26.56 -22.11
C ASP A 11 -14.57 25.35 -21.19
N PRO A 12 -15.11 24.14 -21.45
CA PRO A 12 -14.83 22.94 -20.67
C PRO A 12 -13.33 22.64 -20.50
N ILE A 13 -12.50 22.94 -21.50
CA ILE A 13 -11.05 22.76 -21.42
C ILE A 13 -10.45 23.69 -20.36
N VAL A 14 -10.94 24.93 -20.27
CA VAL A 14 -10.52 25.89 -19.24
C VAL A 14 -10.95 25.42 -17.86
N ASN A 15 -12.18 24.91 -17.70
CA ASN A 15 -12.65 24.35 -16.43
C ASN A 15 -11.82 23.13 -16.00
N LYS A 16 -11.45 22.26 -16.95
CA LYS A 16 -10.55 21.13 -16.69
C LYS A 16 -9.17 21.60 -16.25
N PHE A 17 -8.55 22.52 -16.99
CA PHE A 17 -7.26 23.10 -16.64
C PHE A 17 -7.28 23.75 -15.26
N ALA A 18 -8.30 24.57 -15.00
CA ALA A 18 -8.47 25.28 -13.74
C ALA A 18 -8.71 24.33 -12.57
N SER A 19 -9.44 23.22 -12.77
CA SER A 19 -9.60 22.18 -11.76
C SER A 19 -8.26 21.49 -11.43
N VAL A 20 -7.49 21.10 -12.44
CA VAL A 20 -6.15 20.50 -12.26
C VAL A 20 -5.22 21.49 -11.57
N LEU A 21 -5.20 22.75 -11.99
CA LEU A 21 -4.40 23.80 -11.37
C LEU A 21 -4.78 23.99 -9.89
N ASN A 22 -6.07 24.02 -9.58
CA ASN A 22 -6.54 24.16 -8.19
C ASN A 22 -6.14 22.96 -7.32
N ILE A 23 -6.19 21.74 -7.86
CA ILE A 23 -5.78 20.52 -7.15
C ILE A 23 -4.26 20.52 -6.90
N LEU A 24 -3.45 20.84 -7.92
CA LEU A 24 -1.99 20.75 -7.84
C LEU A 24 -1.35 21.93 -7.10
N ALA A 25 -1.81 23.16 -7.34
CA ALA A 25 -1.25 24.36 -6.73
C ALA A 25 -1.89 24.69 -5.37
N GLY A 26 -3.07 24.14 -5.09
CA GLY A 26 -3.87 24.44 -3.91
C GLY A 26 -4.72 25.72 -4.06
N ASN A 27 -5.77 25.80 -3.24
CA ASN A 27 -6.80 26.83 -3.34
C ASN A 27 -6.26 28.26 -3.20
N ASN A 28 -5.25 28.48 -2.34
CA ASN A 28 -4.69 29.81 -2.13
C ASN A 28 -3.92 30.32 -3.35
N ALA A 29 -3.09 29.46 -3.96
CA ALA A 29 -2.36 29.80 -5.17
C ALA A 29 -3.32 30.00 -6.35
N TYR A 30 -4.34 29.14 -6.46
CA TYR A 30 -5.39 29.27 -7.48
C TYR A 30 -6.13 30.61 -7.38
N GLU A 31 -6.61 30.97 -6.18
CA GLU A 31 -7.33 32.23 -5.96
C GLU A 31 -6.42 33.45 -6.17
N PHE A 32 -5.14 33.36 -5.78
CA PHE A 32 -4.16 34.41 -6.08
C PHE A 32 -4.04 34.65 -7.60
N ILE A 33 -3.85 33.60 -8.40
CA ILE A 33 -3.75 33.72 -9.86
C ILE A 33 -5.06 34.27 -10.44
N ARG A 34 -6.21 33.74 -10.00
CA ARG A 34 -7.53 34.16 -10.47
C ARG A 34 -7.80 35.65 -10.23
N LEU A 35 -7.41 36.17 -9.06
CA LEU A 35 -7.59 37.57 -8.71
C LEU A 35 -6.65 38.50 -9.48
N ASN A 36 -5.43 38.05 -9.79
CA ASN A 36 -4.45 38.80 -10.56
C ASN A 36 -4.63 38.70 -12.08
N LEU A 37 -5.41 37.72 -12.56
CA LEU A 37 -5.79 37.56 -13.96
C LEU A 37 -7.33 37.55 -14.13
N PRO A 38 -8.00 38.72 -14.00
CA PRO A 38 -9.45 38.79 -14.02
C PRO A 38 -10.03 38.27 -15.34
N GLY A 39 -10.97 37.33 -15.24
CA GLY A 39 -11.64 36.73 -16.39
C GLY A 39 -10.88 35.58 -17.05
N SER A 40 -9.68 35.23 -16.58
CA SER A 40 -8.90 34.11 -17.13
C SER A 40 -9.22 32.76 -16.49
N LEU A 41 -9.73 32.75 -15.26
CA LEU A 41 -10.02 31.53 -14.50
C LEU A 41 -11.41 31.58 -13.84
N PRO A 42 -12.13 30.44 -13.80
CA PRO A 42 -13.44 30.35 -13.16
C PRO A 42 -13.37 30.54 -11.65
N PHE A 43 -14.48 30.99 -11.06
CA PHE A 43 -14.61 31.02 -9.60
C PHE A 43 -14.60 29.60 -9.01
N THR A 44 -14.12 29.47 -7.78
CA THR A 44 -14.08 28.18 -7.06
C THR A 44 -15.46 27.53 -6.89
N THR A 45 -16.54 28.31 -6.84
CA THR A 45 -17.92 27.78 -6.84
C THR A 45 -18.26 27.09 -8.16
N ILE A 46 -17.88 27.68 -9.29
CA ILE A 46 -18.05 27.09 -10.63
C ILE A 46 -17.19 25.83 -10.75
N LEU A 47 -15.94 25.87 -10.27
CA LEU A 47 -15.08 24.69 -10.23
C LEU A 47 -15.63 23.57 -9.35
N LYS A 48 -16.21 23.89 -8.20
CA LYS A 48 -16.86 22.90 -7.34
C LYS A 48 -18.04 22.24 -8.05
N ALA A 49 -18.91 23.02 -8.70
CA ALA A 49 -20.01 22.48 -9.49
C ALA A 49 -19.50 21.61 -10.65
N TYR A 50 -18.52 22.11 -11.41
CA TYR A 50 -17.88 21.35 -12.49
C TYR A 50 -17.28 20.03 -12.00
N ASN A 51 -16.52 20.03 -10.90
CA ASN A 51 -15.95 18.82 -10.31
C ASN A 51 -17.01 17.89 -9.73
N GLN A 52 -18.19 18.40 -9.36
CA GLN A 52 -19.31 17.61 -8.93
C GLN A 52 -20.06 16.96 -10.10
N ASP A 53 -20.08 17.61 -11.26
CA ASP A 53 -20.78 17.13 -12.47
C ASP A 53 -19.92 16.18 -13.30
N ILE A 54 -18.58 16.31 -13.24
CA ILE A 54 -17.72 15.30 -13.86
C ILE A 54 -17.94 13.98 -13.11
N ASN A 55 -18.11 12.91 -13.88
CA ASN A 55 -18.29 11.51 -13.46
C ASN A 55 -17.08 10.89 -12.72
N LEU A 56 -16.33 11.71 -11.97
CA LEU A 56 -15.19 11.35 -11.14
C LEU A 56 -15.57 11.14 -9.68
N GLN A 57 -16.82 11.37 -9.26
CA GLN A 57 -17.26 11.13 -7.89
C GLN A 57 -17.05 9.68 -7.46
N LEU A 58 -16.16 9.49 -6.49
CA LEU A 58 -15.97 8.21 -5.82
C LEU A 58 -17.14 8.01 -4.88
N LYS A 59 -17.71 6.81 -4.92
CA LYS A 59 -18.81 6.41 -4.06
C LYS A 59 -18.32 5.32 -3.12
N GLU A 60 -18.71 5.41 -1.85
CA GLU A 60 -18.34 4.41 -0.85
C GLU A 60 -18.79 3.02 -1.32
N SER A 61 -17.93 2.01 -1.13
CA SER A 61 -18.16 0.63 -1.54
C SER A 61 -18.30 0.38 -3.04
N ASP A 62 -18.28 1.42 -3.89
CA ASP A 62 -18.43 1.29 -5.34
C ASP A 62 -17.08 1.08 -6.04
N PHE A 63 -17.00 -0.05 -6.73
CA PHE A 63 -15.86 -0.43 -7.53
C PHE A 63 -16.20 -0.24 -9.02
N ARG A 64 -15.53 0.71 -9.68
CA ARG A 64 -15.58 0.95 -11.14
C ARG A 64 -14.88 -0.13 -12.02
N PHE A 65 -15.25 -1.41 -11.89
CA PHE A 65 -14.62 -2.51 -12.63
C PHE A 65 -14.74 -2.36 -14.15
N ASN A 66 -15.80 -1.71 -14.64
CA ASN A 66 -15.96 -1.41 -16.06
C ASN A 66 -14.90 -0.43 -16.55
N SER A 67 -14.68 0.68 -15.84
CA SER A 67 -13.65 1.66 -16.20
C SER A 67 -12.24 1.06 -16.14
N LEU A 68 -11.98 0.17 -15.19
CA LEU A 68 -10.73 -0.59 -15.15
C LEU A 68 -10.59 -1.49 -16.38
N LYS A 69 -11.65 -2.21 -16.77
CA LYS A 69 -11.64 -3.05 -17.96
C LYS A 69 -11.39 -2.23 -19.23
N ASP A 70 -12.09 -1.12 -19.42
CA ASP A 70 -11.92 -0.24 -20.59
C ASP A 70 -10.48 0.29 -20.66
N TYR A 71 -9.90 0.63 -19.51
CA TYR A 71 -8.52 1.06 -19.39
C TYR A 71 -7.51 -0.05 -19.73
N LEU A 72 -7.76 -1.26 -19.24
CA LEU A 72 -6.96 -2.45 -19.50
C LEU A 72 -6.99 -2.84 -21.00
N GLU A 73 -8.15 -2.75 -21.64
CA GLU A 73 -8.30 -2.95 -23.08
C GLU A 73 -7.54 -1.88 -23.89
N LEU A 74 -7.54 -0.62 -23.43
CA LEU A 74 -6.80 0.47 -24.09
C LEU A 74 -5.28 0.21 -24.11
N ILE A 75 -4.74 -0.43 -23.08
CA ILE A 75 -3.30 -0.70 -22.95
C ILE A 75 -2.92 -2.13 -23.36
N ASP A 76 -3.86 -2.87 -23.97
CA ASP A 76 -3.70 -4.27 -24.39
C ASP A 76 -3.13 -5.19 -23.28
N SER A 77 -3.70 -5.06 -22.08
CA SER A 77 -3.35 -5.89 -20.93
C SER A 77 -4.59 -6.33 -20.19
N ASN A 78 -4.63 -7.57 -19.72
CA ASN A 78 -5.64 -8.06 -18.78
C ASN A 78 -5.02 -8.56 -17.48
N HIS A 79 -3.74 -8.31 -17.25
CA HIS A 79 -3.01 -8.75 -16.05
C HIS A 79 -2.73 -7.59 -15.12
N VAL A 80 -3.08 -7.77 -13.86
CA VAL A 80 -2.96 -6.74 -12.84
C VAL A 80 -2.36 -7.25 -11.53
N PHE A 81 -1.75 -6.32 -10.80
CA PHE A 81 -1.35 -6.48 -9.41
C PHE A 81 -2.32 -5.71 -8.53
N VAL A 82 -2.68 -6.26 -7.37
CA VAL A 82 -3.59 -5.63 -6.41
C VAL A 82 -2.81 -5.32 -5.14
N SER A 83 -2.96 -4.13 -4.60
CA SER A 83 -2.38 -3.72 -3.32
C SER A 83 -3.47 -3.25 -2.38
N GLU A 84 -3.45 -3.66 -1.12
CA GLU A 84 -4.40 -3.22 -0.09
C GLU A 84 -3.67 -2.57 1.07
N ASP A 85 -4.22 -1.46 1.55
CA ASP A 85 -3.85 -0.85 2.82
C ASP A 85 -5.05 -0.12 3.44
N SER A 86 -4.98 0.20 4.71
CA SER A 86 -6.02 0.95 5.42
C SER A 86 -5.45 2.12 6.21
N THR A 87 -6.18 3.23 6.20
CA THR A 87 -5.82 4.41 6.99
C THR A 87 -6.85 4.70 8.07
N GLY A 88 -6.38 5.12 9.23
CA GLY A 88 -7.22 5.61 10.31
C GLY A 88 -8.02 6.84 9.91
N VAL A 89 -9.29 6.87 10.28
CA VAL A 89 -10.18 8.03 10.09
C VAL A 89 -10.97 8.34 11.36
N VAL A 90 -11.42 9.58 11.46
CA VAL A 90 -12.32 9.99 12.54
C VAL A 90 -13.67 9.33 12.31
N SER A 91 -14.02 8.39 13.20
CA SER A 91 -15.30 7.67 13.13
C SER A 91 -16.48 8.62 13.24
N SER A 92 -17.14 8.85 12.13
CA SER A 92 -18.30 9.72 12.01
C SER A 92 -19.23 9.20 10.92
N VAL A 93 -20.52 9.48 11.09
CA VAL A 93 -21.55 9.16 10.09
C VAL A 93 -22.05 10.48 9.53
N SER A 94 -22.01 10.61 8.21
CA SER A 94 -22.45 11.80 7.49
C SER A 94 -23.56 11.46 6.50
N TYR A 95 -24.56 12.33 6.40
CA TYR A 95 -25.61 12.21 5.40
C TYR A 95 -25.09 12.73 4.04
N ASP A 96 -25.24 11.91 3.01
CA ASP A 96 -25.05 12.28 1.61
C ASP A 96 -26.41 12.60 0.97
N SER A 97 -26.66 13.88 0.74
CA SER A 97 -27.90 14.36 0.15
C SER A 97 -28.06 13.99 -1.33
N LYS A 98 -26.98 13.60 -2.03
CA LYS A 98 -27.07 13.23 -3.45
C LYS A 98 -27.65 11.84 -3.64
N ASN A 99 -27.16 10.89 -2.85
CA ASN A 99 -27.64 9.50 -2.88
C ASN A 99 -28.76 9.24 -1.87
N ASN A 100 -29.15 10.24 -1.07
CA ASN A 100 -30.08 10.10 0.05
C ASN A 100 -29.67 8.91 0.96
N GLY A 101 -28.41 8.92 1.35
CA GLY A 101 -27.78 7.83 2.10
C GLY A 101 -26.87 8.32 3.21
N PHE A 102 -26.40 7.38 4.01
CA PHE A 102 -25.47 7.65 5.12
C PHE A 102 -24.13 6.97 4.85
N ILE A 103 -23.05 7.74 5.01
CA ILE A 103 -21.65 7.31 4.79
C ILE A 103 -20.97 7.18 6.14
N GLY A 104 -20.10 6.17 6.29
CA GLY A 104 -19.25 6.00 7.48
C GLY A 104 -19.64 4.84 8.41
N PHE A 105 -20.61 4.02 8.01
CA PHE A 105 -20.84 2.70 8.61
C PHE A 105 -19.99 1.64 7.92
N SER A 106 -19.65 0.56 8.60
CA SER A 106 -18.96 -0.57 7.97
C SER A 106 -19.95 -1.42 7.15
N PRO A 107 -19.82 -1.46 5.80
CA PRO A 107 -20.75 -2.20 4.94
C PRO A 107 -20.57 -3.71 5.08
N ARG A 108 -21.66 -4.47 4.84
CA ARG A 108 -21.60 -5.92 4.73
C ARG A 108 -20.90 -6.31 3.43
N LEU A 109 -20.10 -7.36 3.50
CA LEU A 109 -19.44 -7.95 2.33
C LEU A 109 -20.29 -9.09 1.77
N VAL A 110 -20.50 -9.09 0.46
CA VAL A 110 -21.08 -10.19 -0.31
C VAL A 110 -20.03 -10.68 -1.30
N ASN A 111 -19.60 -11.94 -1.16
CA ASN A 111 -18.50 -12.52 -1.95
C ASN A 111 -17.20 -11.70 -1.92
N GLY A 112 -16.89 -11.09 -0.76
CA GLY A 112 -15.71 -10.26 -0.56
C GLY A 112 -15.80 -8.85 -1.15
N VAL A 113 -16.97 -8.43 -1.65
CA VAL A 113 -17.22 -7.07 -2.14
C VAL A 113 -18.25 -6.39 -1.24
N PRO A 114 -18.00 -5.19 -0.71
CA PRO A 114 -18.97 -4.43 0.08
C PRO A 114 -20.21 -4.08 -0.76
N LEU A 115 -21.38 -4.09 -0.11
CA LEU A 115 -22.63 -3.69 -0.73
C LEU A 115 -22.68 -2.18 -0.94
N VAL A 116 -22.79 -1.78 -2.21
CA VAL A 116 -23.03 -0.39 -2.61
C VAL A 116 -24.41 0.04 -2.10
N ASP A 117 -24.52 1.28 -1.61
CA ASP A 117 -25.80 1.89 -1.21
C ASP A 117 -26.57 1.17 -0.10
N GLN A 118 -25.88 0.38 0.72
CA GLN A 118 -26.52 -0.37 1.81
C GLN A 118 -27.31 0.54 2.78
N PHE A 119 -26.83 1.77 3.00
CA PHE A 119 -27.36 2.69 4.01
C PHE A 119 -28.18 3.82 3.40
N GLN A 120 -29.15 3.47 2.54
CA GLN A 120 -30.16 4.41 1.99
C GLN A 120 -31.52 4.14 2.62
N THR A 121 -32.13 5.15 3.25
CA THR A 121 -33.46 5.01 3.84
C THR A 121 -34.20 6.35 3.92
N ASN A 122 -35.53 6.28 3.87
CA ASN A 122 -36.43 7.38 4.21
C ASN A 122 -37.07 7.21 5.60
N SER A 123 -36.71 6.15 6.34
CA SER A 123 -37.30 5.79 7.62
C SER A 123 -36.35 6.06 8.78
N TYR A 124 -36.81 6.89 9.72
CA TYR A 124 -36.06 7.13 10.97
C TYR A 124 -35.85 5.84 11.77
N THR A 125 -36.83 4.93 11.79
CA THR A 125 -36.72 3.66 12.52
C THR A 125 -35.63 2.76 11.94
N GLU A 126 -35.46 2.77 10.62
CA GLU A 126 -34.40 2.01 9.97
C GLU A 126 -33.03 2.64 10.23
N LEU A 127 -32.93 3.97 10.14
CA LEU A 127 -31.72 4.71 10.50
C LEU A 127 -31.30 4.42 11.95
N GLN A 128 -32.24 4.45 12.89
CA GLN A 128 -31.98 4.16 14.30
C GLN A 128 -31.41 2.74 14.46
N LYS A 129 -32.02 1.75 13.79
CA LYS A 129 -31.49 0.37 13.81
C LYS A 129 -30.05 0.30 13.33
N TRP A 130 -29.66 1.05 12.30
CA TRP A 130 -28.27 1.01 11.84
C TRP A 130 -27.27 1.53 12.86
N PHE A 131 -27.63 2.57 13.63
CA PHE A 131 -26.80 3.05 14.73
C PHE A 131 -26.68 2.05 15.90
N GLU A 132 -27.62 1.11 16.01
CA GLU A 132 -27.62 0.06 17.03
C GLU A 132 -26.91 -1.22 16.53
N GLU A 133 -27.03 -1.55 15.24
CA GLU A 133 -26.56 -2.81 14.65
C GLU A 133 -25.18 -2.72 13.96
N PHE A 134 -24.77 -1.54 13.50
CA PHE A 134 -23.55 -1.37 12.71
C PHE A 134 -22.53 -0.48 13.40
N ASP A 135 -21.28 -0.93 13.35
CA ASP A 135 -20.15 -0.15 13.82
C ASP A 135 -19.86 1.02 12.87
N LYS A 136 -19.46 2.14 13.47
CA LYS A 136 -18.89 3.28 12.74
C LYS A 136 -17.49 2.91 12.28
N SER A 137 -17.19 3.18 11.03
CA SER A 137 -15.88 2.90 10.45
C SER A 137 -14.81 3.77 11.10
N SER A 138 -13.73 3.15 11.58
CA SER A 138 -12.52 3.81 12.09
C SER A 138 -11.35 3.71 11.13
N LEU A 139 -11.51 2.93 10.06
CA LEU A 139 -10.53 2.69 9.02
C LEU A 139 -11.21 2.89 7.65
N ILE A 140 -10.49 3.47 6.71
CA ILE A 140 -10.83 3.42 5.29
C ILE A 140 -9.84 2.45 4.64
N ALA A 141 -10.37 1.34 4.13
CA ALA A 141 -9.60 0.40 3.32
C ALA A 141 -9.52 0.94 1.88
N VAL A 142 -8.29 1.04 1.37
CA VAL A 142 -7.97 1.45 0.02
C VAL A 142 -7.30 0.28 -0.66
N ASN A 143 -7.89 -0.13 -1.76
CA ASN A 143 -7.30 -1.14 -2.62
C ASN A 143 -6.83 -0.47 -3.87
N LEU A 144 -5.66 -0.75 -4.40
CA LEU A 144 -5.13 -0.22 -5.65
C LEU A 144 -4.84 -1.38 -6.59
N ILE A 145 -5.01 -1.13 -7.87
CA ILE A 145 -4.80 -2.07 -8.97
C ILE A 145 -3.89 -1.39 -9.96
N GLU A 146 -2.82 -2.08 -10.28
CA GLU A 146 -1.79 -1.63 -11.19
C GLU A 146 -1.66 -2.66 -12.33
N PRO A 147 -1.74 -2.24 -13.60
CA PRO A 147 -1.35 -3.09 -14.71
C PRO A 147 0.13 -3.47 -14.60
N ILE A 148 0.49 -4.67 -15.07
CA ILE A 148 1.89 -5.15 -15.00
C ILE A 148 2.83 -4.39 -15.98
N LEU A 149 2.28 -3.58 -16.89
CA LEU A 149 3.06 -2.73 -17.80
C LEU A 149 3.60 -1.50 -17.05
N LYS A 150 4.92 -1.25 -17.15
CA LYS A 150 5.62 -0.14 -16.47
C LYS A 150 4.96 1.23 -16.72
N ASN A 151 4.92 2.06 -15.66
CA ASN A 151 4.60 3.49 -15.65
C ASN A 151 3.14 3.92 -15.82
N LEU A 152 2.19 3.13 -15.32
CA LEU A 152 0.78 3.43 -15.49
C LEU A 152 0.02 3.49 -14.16
N SER A 153 -0.87 4.46 -14.07
CA SER A 153 -1.55 4.90 -12.84
C SER A 153 -2.36 3.78 -12.18
N SER A 154 -2.33 3.76 -10.86
CA SER A 154 -3.12 2.85 -10.03
C SER A 154 -4.61 3.23 -10.00
N LEU A 155 -5.47 2.21 -9.95
CA LEU A 155 -6.94 2.31 -9.93
C LEU A 155 -7.49 1.54 -8.72
N MET A 156 -8.50 2.03 -7.99
CA MET A 156 -8.78 1.54 -6.63
C MET A 156 -9.71 0.28 -6.53
N PHE A 157 -9.26 -0.97 -6.19
CA PHE A 157 -10.12 -2.19 -6.25
C PHE A 157 -9.73 -3.49 -5.50
N LEU A 158 -10.73 -4.26 -4.99
CA LEU A 158 -10.63 -5.68 -4.55
C LEU A 158 -11.79 -6.56 -5.07
N GLY A 159 -11.52 -7.84 -5.39
CA GLY A 159 -12.51 -8.93 -5.30
C GLY A 159 -13.04 -9.59 -6.59
N ASN A 160 -14.04 -10.46 -6.42
CA ASN A 160 -14.70 -11.32 -7.44
C ASN A 160 -15.21 -10.56 -8.69
N GLY A 161 -15.35 -9.24 -8.59
CA GLY A 161 -15.63 -8.35 -9.71
C GLY A 161 -14.62 -8.49 -10.86
N CYS A 162 -13.33 -8.62 -10.57
CA CYS A 162 -12.29 -8.82 -11.59
C CYS A 162 -12.54 -10.09 -12.42
N LYS A 163 -12.89 -11.21 -11.78
CA LYS A 163 -13.17 -12.50 -12.44
C LYS A 163 -14.30 -12.36 -13.46
N THR A 164 -15.41 -11.72 -13.07
CA THR A 164 -16.56 -11.50 -13.97
C THR A 164 -16.26 -10.61 -15.17
N LYS A 165 -15.17 -9.85 -15.13
CA LYS A 165 -14.73 -8.94 -16.19
C LYS A 165 -13.53 -9.46 -16.99
N ASN A 166 -13.12 -10.71 -16.76
CA ASN A 166 -11.94 -11.33 -17.40
C ASN A 166 -10.63 -10.57 -17.10
N ILE A 167 -10.50 -10.05 -15.88
CA ILE A 167 -9.29 -9.38 -15.38
C ILE A 167 -8.52 -10.40 -14.52
N ASN A 168 -7.27 -10.66 -14.90
CA ASN A 168 -6.40 -11.63 -14.26
C ASN A 168 -5.55 -10.97 -13.18
N ILE A 169 -5.81 -11.31 -11.93
CA ILE A 169 -4.97 -10.90 -10.81
C ILE A 169 -3.74 -11.83 -10.78
N VAL A 170 -2.55 -11.27 -10.95
CA VAL A 170 -1.28 -12.02 -10.92
C VAL A 170 -0.64 -11.96 -9.55
N GLY A 171 -0.86 -10.88 -8.82
CA GLY A 171 -0.36 -10.75 -7.46
C GLY A 171 -1.21 -9.85 -6.58
N PHE A 172 -1.08 -10.09 -5.28
CA PHE A 172 -1.72 -9.37 -4.20
C PHE A 172 -0.66 -8.96 -3.18
N SER A 173 -0.58 -7.66 -2.86
CA SER A 173 0.23 -7.17 -1.76
C SER A 173 -0.62 -6.54 -0.68
N ALA A 174 -0.23 -6.74 0.57
CA ALA A 174 -0.79 -6.00 1.70
C ALA A 174 0.23 -5.90 2.83
N ASP A 175 -0.12 -5.13 3.86
CA ASP A 175 0.70 -5.07 5.07
C ASP A 175 0.76 -6.43 5.78
N ALA A 176 1.83 -6.64 6.54
CA ALA A 176 2.06 -7.80 7.38
C ALA A 176 1.28 -7.75 8.71
N GLU A 177 0.06 -7.20 8.72
CA GLU A 177 -0.84 -7.30 9.87
C GLU A 177 -1.47 -8.71 9.96
N PRO A 178 -1.87 -9.19 11.15
CA PRO A 178 -2.35 -10.56 11.32
C PRO A 178 -3.53 -10.94 10.43
N ARG A 179 -4.45 -10.00 10.15
CA ARG A 179 -5.63 -10.24 9.29
C ARG A 179 -5.22 -10.45 7.83
N ASN A 180 -4.38 -9.57 7.31
CA ASN A 180 -3.86 -9.67 5.95
C ASN A 180 -2.98 -10.91 5.75
N LEU A 181 -2.12 -11.22 6.72
CA LEU A 181 -1.35 -12.47 6.69
C LEU A 181 -2.28 -13.69 6.69
N LYS A 182 -3.35 -13.68 7.49
CA LYS A 182 -4.33 -14.76 7.52
C LYS A 182 -5.09 -14.89 6.20
N ALA A 183 -5.47 -13.77 5.59
CA ALA A 183 -6.11 -13.74 4.28
C ALA A 183 -5.19 -14.33 3.20
N MET A 184 -3.92 -13.91 3.14
CA MET A 184 -2.92 -14.47 2.23
C MET A 184 -2.75 -15.99 2.43
N GLN A 185 -2.66 -16.44 3.68
CA GLN A 185 -2.56 -17.87 4.00
C GLN A 185 -3.79 -18.66 3.54
N LEU A 186 -5.00 -18.12 3.75
CA LEU A 186 -6.25 -18.76 3.31
C LEU A 186 -6.34 -18.83 1.77
N SER A 187 -5.96 -17.76 1.08
CA SER A 187 -5.98 -17.67 -0.39
C SER A 187 -4.99 -18.63 -1.04
N LEU A 188 -3.76 -18.73 -0.51
CA LEU A 188 -2.73 -19.65 -1.02
C LEU A 188 -2.88 -21.08 -0.47
N GLY A 189 -3.79 -21.27 0.49
CA GLY A 189 -3.99 -22.53 1.19
C GLY A 189 -2.77 -22.96 2.01
N PHE A 190 -2.04 -21.99 2.57
CA PHE A 190 -0.88 -22.23 3.41
C PHE A 190 -1.26 -22.45 4.88
N PHE A 191 -0.83 -23.57 5.45
CA PHE A 191 -1.07 -23.92 6.86
C PHE A 191 -2.56 -23.90 7.26
N THR A 192 -3.47 -24.14 6.31
CA THR A 192 -4.92 -24.14 6.54
C THR A 192 -5.50 -25.55 6.37
N LYS A 193 -6.39 -25.94 7.29
CA LYS A 193 -7.14 -27.21 7.21
C LYS A 193 -8.27 -27.17 6.17
N THR A 194 -8.72 -25.96 5.83
CA THR A 194 -9.82 -25.69 4.89
C THR A 194 -9.36 -24.62 3.89
N PRO A 195 -8.60 -25.00 2.85
CA PRO A 195 -8.22 -24.06 1.80
C PRO A 195 -9.44 -23.57 1.04
N ASN A 196 -9.40 -22.34 0.54
CA ASN A 196 -10.52 -21.76 -0.20
C ASN A 196 -10.56 -22.29 -1.64
N ILE A 197 -11.16 -23.47 -1.83
CA ILE A 197 -11.19 -24.22 -3.10
C ILE A 197 -11.91 -23.43 -4.22
N ASP A 198 -12.83 -22.55 -3.86
CA ASP A 198 -13.64 -21.75 -4.80
C ASP A 198 -12.82 -20.71 -5.59
N LEU A 199 -11.67 -20.29 -5.07
CA LEU A 199 -10.75 -19.40 -5.79
C LEU A 199 -9.98 -20.10 -6.92
N ILE A 200 -9.86 -21.43 -6.83
CA ILE A 200 -9.10 -22.27 -7.76
C ILE A 200 -10.04 -22.88 -8.80
N SER A 201 -11.28 -23.22 -8.44
CA SER A 201 -12.22 -23.85 -9.35
C SER A 201 -12.72 -22.91 -10.47
N GLY A 202 -12.75 -23.42 -11.70
CA GLY A 202 -13.29 -22.71 -12.86
C GLY A 202 -12.46 -21.50 -13.31
N ASN A 203 -11.18 -21.43 -12.97
CA ASN A 203 -10.28 -20.37 -13.42
C ASN A 203 -9.20 -20.94 -14.37
N ASN A 204 -9.18 -20.45 -15.62
CA ASN A 204 -8.22 -20.89 -16.63
C ASN A 204 -6.91 -20.09 -16.61
N THR A 205 -6.81 -19.04 -15.80
CA THR A 205 -5.66 -18.13 -15.74
C THR A 205 -4.85 -18.27 -14.44
N LEU A 206 -5.02 -19.40 -13.76
CA LEU A 206 -4.27 -19.73 -12.55
C LEU A 206 -2.77 -19.81 -12.82
N LEU A 207 -2.00 -19.33 -11.86
CA LEU A 207 -0.55 -19.45 -11.86
C LEU A 207 -0.17 -20.91 -11.62
N LYS A 208 0.51 -21.51 -12.60
CA LYS A 208 1.07 -22.86 -12.50
C LYS A 208 2.57 -22.77 -12.26
N ILE A 209 3.01 -23.39 -11.17
CA ILE A 209 4.41 -23.42 -10.75
C ILE A 209 4.88 -24.86 -10.81
N ASN A 210 5.93 -25.10 -11.59
CA ASN A 210 6.60 -26.40 -11.58
C ASN A 210 7.49 -26.47 -10.35
N ILE A 211 7.16 -27.35 -9.41
CA ILE A 211 7.93 -27.57 -8.19
C ILE A 211 8.57 -28.94 -8.31
N GLU A 212 9.89 -28.95 -8.26
CA GLU A 212 10.64 -30.20 -8.25
C GLU A 212 10.28 -31.05 -7.04
N SER A 213 10.12 -32.35 -7.24
CA SER A 213 9.68 -33.28 -6.18
C SER A 213 10.64 -33.38 -5.00
N TYR A 214 11.91 -32.99 -5.18
CA TYR A 214 12.91 -32.94 -4.12
C TYR A 214 12.86 -31.64 -3.29
N TRP A 215 12.05 -30.64 -3.67
CA TRP A 215 11.86 -29.39 -2.93
C TRP A 215 10.80 -29.52 -1.83
N ASN A 216 10.84 -30.63 -1.09
CA ASN A 216 9.93 -30.91 0.03
C ASN A 216 10.00 -29.85 1.15
N PHE A 217 11.04 -29.03 1.13
CA PHE A 217 11.29 -27.93 2.05
C PHE A 217 10.61 -26.61 1.65
N PHE A 218 10.13 -26.49 0.41
CA PHE A 218 9.53 -25.27 -0.14
C PHE A 218 8.01 -25.42 -0.21
N PHE A 219 7.31 -24.73 0.68
CA PHE A 219 5.88 -24.88 0.84
C PHE A 219 5.12 -23.92 -0.08
N ILE A 220 4.88 -24.37 -1.31
CA ILE A 220 4.00 -23.72 -2.28
C ILE A 220 3.17 -24.78 -2.99
N ARG A 221 1.91 -24.49 -3.34
CA ARG A 221 1.10 -25.41 -4.16
C ARG A 221 1.43 -25.20 -5.64
N PRO A 222 1.44 -26.27 -6.47
CA PRO A 222 1.71 -26.16 -7.91
C PRO A 222 0.73 -25.26 -8.68
N VAL A 223 -0.47 -25.04 -8.14
CA VAL A 223 -1.49 -24.18 -8.73
C VAL A 223 -1.91 -23.15 -7.68
N GLN A 224 -1.79 -21.87 -8.04
CA GLN A 224 -2.12 -20.73 -7.18
C GLN A 224 -3.10 -19.79 -7.90
N PRO A 225 -4.00 -19.12 -7.16
CA PRO A 225 -4.83 -18.07 -7.75
C PRO A 225 -4.03 -16.84 -8.17
N TYR A 226 -2.98 -16.49 -7.40
CA TYR A 226 -2.07 -15.36 -7.60
C TYR A 226 -0.87 -15.49 -6.65
N LEU A 227 0.14 -14.63 -6.77
CA LEU A 227 1.23 -14.48 -5.80
C LEU A 227 0.82 -13.54 -4.66
N CYS A 228 1.18 -13.86 -3.41
CA CYS A 228 1.05 -12.90 -2.31
C CYS A 228 2.40 -12.32 -1.94
N MET A 229 2.45 -11.01 -1.71
CA MET A 229 3.66 -10.30 -1.25
C MET A 229 3.31 -9.44 -0.04
N GLN A 230 4.21 -9.38 0.93
CA GLN A 230 4.10 -8.40 2.00
C GLN A 230 4.82 -7.11 1.61
N ASP A 231 4.39 -5.98 2.17
CA ASP A 231 5.12 -4.72 2.01
C ASP A 231 6.57 -4.86 2.52
N GLY A 232 7.53 -4.69 1.59
CA GLY A 232 8.95 -4.76 1.87
C GLY A 232 9.44 -3.64 2.80
N ILE A 233 8.84 -2.45 2.74
CA ILE A 233 9.19 -1.32 3.62
C ILE A 233 8.81 -1.68 5.07
N HIS A 234 7.60 -2.19 5.28
CA HIS A 234 7.16 -2.62 6.61
C HIS A 234 7.93 -3.83 7.13
N LEU A 235 8.33 -4.76 6.27
CA LEU A 235 9.22 -5.85 6.65
C LEU A 235 10.55 -5.32 7.19
N VAL A 236 11.16 -4.37 6.46
CA VAL A 236 12.44 -3.75 6.84
C VAL A 236 12.33 -2.99 8.15
N THR A 237 11.29 -2.18 8.34
CA THR A 237 11.11 -1.43 9.59
C THR A 237 10.81 -2.36 10.77
N LYS A 238 10.07 -3.46 10.59
CA LYS A 238 9.86 -4.48 11.63
C LYS A 238 11.16 -5.12 12.09
N ILE A 239 12.04 -5.47 11.15
CA ILE A 239 13.36 -6.04 11.46
C ILE A 239 14.21 -4.99 12.20
N ARG A 240 14.28 -3.74 11.73
CA ARG A 240 14.93 -2.65 12.49
C ARG A 240 14.37 -2.52 13.91
N ASN A 241 13.05 -2.48 14.07
CA ASN A 241 12.41 -2.32 15.37
C ASN A 241 12.71 -3.49 16.31
N ARG A 242 12.97 -4.68 15.78
CA ARG A 242 13.41 -5.84 16.58
C ARG A 242 14.84 -5.66 17.11
N LEU A 243 15.76 -5.07 16.33
CA LEU A 243 17.10 -4.69 16.80
C LEU A 243 17.05 -3.64 17.91
N LEU A 244 16.13 -2.69 17.81
CA LEU A 244 15.99 -1.59 18.79
C LEU A 244 15.14 -1.97 20.02
N SER A 245 14.65 -3.21 20.10
CA SER A 245 13.73 -3.63 21.14
C SER A 245 14.47 -4.14 22.37
N GLU A 246 14.29 -3.47 23.50
CA GLU A 246 14.85 -3.86 24.80
C GLU A 246 14.36 -5.25 25.29
N THR A 247 13.24 -5.72 24.76
CA THR A 247 12.62 -7.01 25.15
C THR A 247 13.03 -8.18 24.25
N ALA A 248 13.70 -7.91 23.13
CA ALA A 248 14.04 -8.91 22.14
C ALA A 248 15.50 -9.31 22.29
N SER A 249 15.76 -10.55 22.74
CA SER A 249 17.11 -11.12 22.63
C SER A 249 17.24 -11.87 21.30
N MET A 250 18.31 -11.59 20.57
CA MET A 250 18.65 -12.20 19.29
C MET A 250 20.13 -12.56 19.27
N SER A 251 20.48 -13.73 18.75
CA SER A 251 21.89 -14.14 18.63
C SER A 251 22.14 -14.95 17.37
N ILE A 252 23.34 -14.82 16.79
CA ILE A 252 23.83 -15.64 15.68
C ILE A 252 25.10 -16.36 16.15
N ASN A 253 25.12 -17.69 16.10
CA ASN A 253 26.28 -18.52 16.48
C ASN A 253 26.96 -18.09 17.79
N ASN A 254 26.18 -17.94 18.87
CA ASN A 254 26.59 -17.52 20.23
C ASN A 254 27.00 -16.04 20.38
N GLN A 255 26.93 -15.22 19.34
CA GLN A 255 27.13 -13.78 19.44
C GLN A 255 25.79 -13.06 19.50
N GLU A 256 25.66 -12.11 20.42
CA GLU A 256 24.45 -11.31 20.57
C GLU A 256 24.35 -10.25 19.48
N ILE A 257 23.14 -10.04 18.97
CA ILE A 257 22.81 -8.93 18.07
C ILE A 257 22.31 -7.79 18.92
N ASP A 258 23.03 -6.67 18.87
CA ASP A 258 22.77 -5.49 19.68
C ASP A 258 22.90 -4.20 18.86
N VAL A 259 22.19 -3.16 19.28
CA VAL A 259 22.29 -1.77 18.80
C VAL A 259 23.54 -1.06 19.35
N ASN A 260 24.11 -1.52 20.46
CA ASN A 260 25.30 -0.94 21.11
C ASN A 260 26.49 -0.68 20.17
N PRO A 261 26.85 -1.57 19.22
CA PRO A 261 27.85 -1.27 18.20
C PRO A 261 27.54 0.00 17.38
N LEU A 262 26.27 0.27 17.06
CA LEU A 262 25.88 1.49 16.34
C LEU A 262 26.01 2.74 17.23
N PHE A 263 25.66 2.63 18.52
CA PHE A 263 25.91 3.73 19.47
C PHE A 263 27.40 4.03 19.63
N TYR A 264 28.23 2.98 19.67
CA TYR A 264 29.68 3.13 19.70
C TYR A 264 30.19 3.90 18.49
N LEU A 265 29.74 3.55 17.28
CA LEU A 265 30.12 4.29 16.06
C LEU A 265 29.69 5.76 16.13
N ILE A 266 28.47 6.05 16.55
CA ILE A 266 27.96 7.43 16.68
C ILE A 266 28.80 8.28 17.66
N GLN A 267 29.30 7.66 18.73
CA GLN A 267 30.04 8.37 19.78
C GLN A 267 31.55 8.48 19.51
N ASN A 268 32.13 7.50 18.81
CA ASN A 268 33.58 7.33 18.72
C ASN A 268 34.14 7.49 17.30
N CYS A 269 33.30 7.44 16.27
CA CYS A 269 33.72 7.65 14.88
C CYS A 269 33.27 9.05 14.38
N PRO A 270 34.05 9.69 13.49
CA PRO A 270 33.61 10.91 12.83
C PRO A 270 32.30 10.72 12.06
N LYS A 271 31.35 11.66 12.22
CA LYS A 271 30.05 11.59 11.53
C LYS A 271 30.15 11.44 10.01
N ILE A 272 31.19 12.00 9.39
CA ILE A 272 31.40 11.88 7.94
C ILE A 272 31.63 10.45 7.48
N ASP A 273 32.13 9.57 8.36
CA ASP A 273 32.48 8.19 8.03
C ASP A 273 31.27 7.24 8.10
N HIS A 274 30.18 7.64 8.78
CA HIS A 274 29.01 6.76 8.98
C HIS A 274 27.66 7.44 8.72
N ASN A 275 27.61 8.77 8.75
CA ASN A 275 26.43 9.62 8.54
C ASN A 275 25.20 9.30 9.42
N LEU A 276 25.41 8.60 10.54
CA LEU A 276 24.38 8.29 11.54
C LEU A 276 24.21 9.45 12.52
N VAL A 277 22.98 9.60 13.02
CA VAL A 277 22.64 10.43 14.18
C VAL A 277 21.88 9.61 15.21
N HIS A 278 21.81 10.08 16.46
CA HIS A 278 21.13 9.37 17.54
C HIS A 278 19.69 8.96 17.22
N SER A 279 18.93 9.81 16.50
CA SER A 279 17.56 9.50 16.09
C SER A 279 17.44 8.30 15.14
N ASP A 280 18.52 7.95 14.43
CA ASP A 280 18.50 6.81 13.49
C ASP A 280 18.43 5.46 14.22
N VAL A 281 18.94 5.41 15.46
CA VAL A 281 18.96 4.22 16.33
C VAL A 281 18.01 4.36 17.52
N PHE A 282 17.11 5.34 17.51
CA PHE A 282 16.14 5.55 18.57
C PHE A 282 14.78 4.91 18.24
N PRO A 283 14.13 4.20 19.18
CA PRO A 283 12.92 3.41 18.92
C PRO A 283 11.61 4.21 18.87
N HIS A 284 11.65 5.55 19.06
CA HIS A 284 10.45 6.38 19.14
C HIS A 284 9.68 6.44 17.81
N ASP A 285 10.40 6.52 16.70
CA ASP A 285 9.81 6.45 15.36
C ASP A 285 9.99 5.05 14.77
N ARG A 286 8.93 4.24 14.91
CA ARG A 286 8.84 2.87 14.42
C ARG A 286 8.61 2.77 12.91
N GLN A 287 8.20 3.85 12.27
CA GLN A 287 7.91 3.91 10.83
C GLN A 287 9.08 4.50 10.03
N ASN A 288 10.18 4.87 10.69
CA ASN A 288 11.33 5.48 10.05
C ASN A 288 12.12 4.52 9.14
N TYR A 289 11.67 4.42 7.89
CA TYR A 289 12.37 3.67 6.86
C TYR A 289 13.72 4.30 6.49
N SER A 290 13.85 5.63 6.54
CA SER A 290 15.10 6.32 6.20
C SER A 290 16.27 5.88 7.09
N SER A 291 16.01 5.65 8.38
CA SER A 291 16.99 5.11 9.32
C SER A 291 17.46 3.71 8.93
N CYS A 292 16.57 2.88 8.36
CA CYS A 292 16.93 1.54 7.89
C CYS A 292 17.97 1.60 6.76
N LEU A 293 17.83 2.55 5.84
CA LEU A 293 18.81 2.77 4.76
C LEU A 293 20.18 3.20 5.31
N LYS A 294 20.19 4.09 6.30
CA LYS A 294 21.43 4.61 6.88
C LYS A 294 22.21 3.54 7.65
N ILE A 295 21.54 2.80 8.56
CA ILE A 295 22.19 1.77 9.37
C ILE A 295 22.68 0.57 8.54
N THR A 296 22.17 0.40 7.33
CA THR A 296 22.57 -0.65 6.38
C THR A 296 23.50 -0.15 5.26
N SER A 297 23.98 1.10 5.35
CA SER A 297 24.93 1.65 4.39
C SER A 297 26.25 0.88 4.37
N ASP A 298 26.94 0.89 3.22
CA ASP A 298 28.26 0.24 3.10
C ASP A 298 29.26 0.80 4.10
N ASP A 299 29.24 2.11 4.35
CA ASP A 299 30.15 2.78 5.28
C ASP A 299 29.96 2.27 6.72
N VAL A 300 28.70 2.19 7.19
CA VAL A 300 28.38 1.62 8.51
C VAL A 300 28.76 0.14 8.59
N LEU A 301 28.43 -0.63 7.56
CA LEU A 301 28.74 -2.06 7.52
C LEU A 301 30.24 -2.35 7.54
N ASN A 302 31.06 -1.53 6.89
CA ASN A 302 32.51 -1.66 6.94
C ASN A 302 33.06 -1.32 8.33
N LEU A 303 32.60 -0.23 8.93
CA LEU A 303 33.00 0.14 10.30
C LEU A 303 32.60 -0.92 11.34
N LEU A 304 31.45 -1.59 11.17
CA LEU A 304 31.05 -2.70 12.04
C LEU A 304 32.01 -3.90 11.96
N LYS A 305 32.62 -4.16 10.80
CA LYS A 305 33.68 -5.17 10.67
C LYS A 305 34.91 -4.77 11.45
N ASP A 306 35.32 -3.50 11.36
CA ASP A 306 36.53 -2.98 12.00
C ASP A 306 36.46 -3.09 13.53
N ILE A 307 35.27 -2.91 14.12
CA ILE A 307 35.04 -3.09 15.56
C ILE A 307 34.66 -4.54 15.95
N ASN A 308 34.79 -5.50 15.04
CA ASN A 308 34.46 -6.92 15.22
C ASN A 308 33.01 -7.21 15.66
N ALA A 309 32.04 -6.35 15.33
CA ALA A 309 30.62 -6.53 15.64
C ALA A 309 29.93 -7.49 14.66
N SER A 310 30.44 -8.73 14.57
CA SER A 310 30.12 -9.68 13.49
C SER A 310 28.63 -10.07 13.43
N ALA A 311 27.97 -10.33 14.57
CA ALA A 311 26.54 -10.66 14.59
C ALA A 311 25.65 -9.50 14.13
N THR A 312 25.86 -8.29 14.67
CA THR A 312 25.14 -7.08 14.23
C THR A 312 25.43 -6.76 12.76
N TYR A 313 26.67 -6.95 12.30
CA TYR A 313 27.02 -6.83 10.89
C TYR A 313 26.20 -7.77 10.01
N VAL A 314 26.17 -9.07 10.33
CA VAL A 314 25.41 -10.06 9.55
C VAL A 314 23.92 -9.70 9.55
N TYR A 315 23.38 -9.31 10.70
CA TYR A 315 21.98 -8.89 10.83
C TYR A 315 21.62 -7.72 9.91
N LEU A 316 22.43 -6.65 9.96
CA LEU A 316 22.21 -5.46 9.13
C LEU A 316 22.51 -5.72 7.65
N TYR A 317 23.44 -6.62 7.35
CA TYR A 317 23.69 -7.06 5.98
C TYR A 317 22.49 -7.82 5.40
N LEU A 318 21.87 -8.73 6.16
CA LEU A 318 20.63 -9.38 5.74
C LEU A 318 19.49 -8.36 5.53
N LEU A 319 19.38 -7.37 6.41
CA LEU A 319 18.43 -6.27 6.24
C LEU A 319 18.70 -5.47 4.94
N LYS A 320 19.97 -5.20 4.61
CA LYS A 320 20.38 -4.59 3.35
C LYS A 320 19.91 -5.42 2.15
N LEU A 321 20.13 -6.74 2.19
CA LEU A 321 19.73 -7.63 1.10
C LEU A 321 18.21 -7.66 0.90
N ILE A 322 17.42 -7.56 1.97
CA ILE A 322 15.95 -7.41 1.88
C ILE A 322 15.60 -6.11 1.14
N ILE A 323 16.22 -4.99 1.50
CA ILE A 323 16.01 -3.69 0.83
C ILE A 323 16.33 -3.78 -0.66
N LEU A 324 17.47 -4.39 -1.01
CA LEU A 324 17.88 -4.56 -2.41
C LEU A 324 16.92 -5.48 -3.18
N THR A 325 16.39 -6.53 -2.53
CA THR A 325 15.50 -7.51 -3.14
C THR A 325 14.10 -6.94 -3.41
N TYR A 326 13.50 -6.31 -2.41
CA TYR A 326 12.05 -6.01 -2.41
C TYR A 326 11.70 -4.53 -2.56
N VAL A 327 12.61 -3.60 -2.26
CA VAL A 327 12.26 -2.17 -2.20
C VAL A 327 12.96 -1.36 -3.29
N LYS A 328 14.26 -1.56 -3.44
CA LYS A 328 15.08 -0.76 -4.37
C LYS A 328 14.70 -1.07 -5.81
N ALA A 329 14.24 -0.08 -6.60
CA ALA A 329 13.66 -0.29 -7.93
C ALA A 329 14.69 -0.63 -9.03
N ASP A 330 15.91 -0.13 -8.89
CA ASP A 330 17.02 -0.27 -9.85
C ASP A 330 17.82 -1.58 -9.70
N THR A 331 17.49 -2.43 -8.73
CA THR A 331 18.12 -3.75 -8.61
C THR A 331 17.71 -4.65 -9.78
N ASP A 332 18.71 -5.23 -10.47
CA ASP A 332 18.51 -6.23 -11.53
C ASP A 332 17.76 -7.47 -11.04
N ILE A 333 16.99 -8.10 -11.92
CA ILE A 333 16.13 -9.25 -11.59
C ILE A 333 16.95 -10.44 -11.07
N LEU A 334 18.09 -10.77 -11.71
CA LEU A 334 18.91 -11.89 -11.26
C LEU A 334 19.55 -11.59 -9.91
N ALA A 335 19.98 -10.34 -9.70
CA ALA A 335 20.49 -9.90 -8.42
C ALA A 335 19.42 -10.00 -7.31
N ARG A 336 18.16 -9.60 -7.59
CA ARG A 336 17.05 -9.77 -6.64
C ARG A 336 16.83 -11.23 -6.26
N LEU A 337 16.80 -12.13 -7.25
CA LEU A 337 16.64 -13.56 -6.99
C LEU A 337 17.78 -14.08 -6.11
N TYR A 338 19.01 -13.72 -6.44
CA TYR A 338 20.19 -14.11 -5.67
C TYR A 338 20.14 -13.61 -4.22
N TYR A 339 19.87 -12.31 -4.00
CA TYR A 339 19.75 -11.72 -2.67
C TYR A 339 18.57 -12.30 -1.88
N GLY A 340 17.43 -12.51 -2.53
CA GLY A 340 16.26 -13.13 -1.94
C GLY A 340 16.55 -14.54 -1.42
N TRP A 341 17.23 -15.37 -2.22
CA TRP A 341 17.64 -16.70 -1.79
C TRP A 341 18.63 -16.67 -0.61
N ILE A 342 19.62 -15.78 -0.63
CA ILE A 342 20.52 -15.61 0.53
C ILE A 342 19.72 -15.33 1.79
N VAL A 343 18.83 -14.34 1.75
CA VAL A 343 17.99 -13.96 2.88
C VAL A 343 17.15 -15.15 3.36
N THR A 344 16.46 -15.84 2.45
CA THR A 344 15.61 -16.98 2.79
C THR A 344 16.40 -18.11 3.46
N PHE A 345 17.56 -18.48 2.92
CA PHE A 345 18.38 -19.53 3.51
C PHE A 345 19.02 -19.10 4.84
N SER A 346 19.49 -17.86 4.95
CA SER A 346 20.06 -17.35 6.19
C SER A 346 19.04 -17.37 7.33
N TYR A 347 17.82 -16.87 7.13
CA TYR A 347 16.79 -16.91 8.18
C TYR A 347 16.33 -18.33 8.52
N ARG A 348 16.32 -19.23 7.54
CA ARG A 348 15.98 -20.64 7.78
C ARG A 348 17.03 -21.38 8.61
N MET A 349 18.30 -21.05 8.43
CA MET A 349 19.41 -21.65 9.19
C MET A 349 19.60 -20.99 10.56
N TRP A 350 19.06 -19.79 10.74
CA TRP A 350 19.15 -19.05 12.00
C TRP A 350 18.09 -19.51 13.02
N TRP A 351 16.95 -20.02 12.56
CA TRP A 351 16.02 -20.79 13.39
C TRP A 351 16.49 -22.23 13.55
#